data_AF-I3U7C2-F1
#
_entry.id   AF-I3U7C2-F1
#
_cell.length_a   1.000
_cell.length_b   1.000
_cell.length_c   1.000
_cell.angle_alpha   90.00
_cell.angle_beta   90.00
_cell.angle_gamma   90.00
#
_symmetry.space_group_name_H-M   'P 1'
#
loop_
_entity.id
_entity.type
_entity.pdbx_description
1 polymer ?
#
loop_
_entity_poly.entity_id
_entity_poly.type
_entity_poly.pdbx_seq_one_letter_code
_entity_poly.pdbx_strand_id
1 'polypeptide(L)'
;MKAPIDILGLSNGARSGLTGFVAGVARSSIAEKGVTINNILPGKFATDRLEGNIKVTAAKSGKDEDTIRQAQQAVVPAKRFGHPDEFGAVRLSVQSAGRLYHGPEHVD
;
A
#
# COMPACT_ATOMS: atom_id res chain seq x y z
N MET A 1 24.59 15.28 -10.61
CA MET A 1 24.31 13.95 -10.02
C MET A 1 23.45 14.16 -8.79
N LYS A 2 22.15 13.83 -8.84
CA LYS A 2 21.24 13.97 -7.69
C LYS A 2 21.42 12.72 -6.84
N ALA A 3 22.01 12.86 -5.65
CA ALA A 3 22.31 11.75 -4.76
C ALA A 3 21.06 10.87 -4.51
N PRO A 4 21.21 9.56 -4.30
CA PRO A 4 20.11 8.71 -3.89
C PRO A 4 19.51 9.27 -2.60
N ILE A 5 18.20 9.47 -2.59
CA ILE A 5 17.51 9.73 -1.33
C ILE A 5 17.51 8.39 -0.58
N ASP A 6 18.42 8.24 0.39
CA ASP A 6 18.63 6.99 1.15
C ASP A 6 17.33 6.37 1.68
N ILE A 7 16.38 7.22 2.11
CA ILE A 7 15.09 6.78 2.66
C ILE A 7 14.20 6.05 1.64
N LEU A 8 14.40 6.28 0.34
CA LEU A 8 13.61 5.67 -0.72
C LEU A 8 14.28 4.44 -1.31
N GLY A 9 15.62 4.31 -1.27
CA GLY A 9 16.34 3.18 -1.86
C GLY A 9 15.95 1.84 -1.22
N LEU A 10 15.96 1.77 0.11
CA LEU A 10 15.62 0.54 0.84
C LEU A 10 14.16 0.13 0.62
N SER A 11 13.23 1.07 0.73
CA SER A 11 11.80 0.78 0.57
C SER A 11 11.43 0.48 -0.89
N ASN A 12 12.00 1.19 -1.86
CA ASN A 12 11.73 0.94 -3.27
C ASN A 12 12.29 -0.41 -3.71
N GLY A 13 13.53 -0.73 -3.33
CA GLY A 13 14.15 -2.02 -3.63
C GLY A 13 13.37 -3.18 -3.01
N ALA A 14 13.06 -3.10 -1.72
CA ALA A 14 12.30 -4.16 -1.02
C ALA A 14 10.90 -4.37 -1.63
N ARG A 15 10.16 -3.29 -1.93
CA ARG A 15 8.82 -3.39 -2.54
C ARG A 15 8.86 -3.95 -3.95
N SER A 16 9.83 -3.55 -4.77
CA SER A 16 10.00 -4.10 -6.11
C SER A 16 10.38 -5.58 -6.06
N GLY A 17 11.30 -5.97 -5.18
CA GLY A 17 11.68 -7.37 -4.97
C GLY A 17 10.49 -8.24 -4.51
N LEU A 18 9.74 -7.77 -3.50
CA LEU A 18 8.53 -8.45 -3.02
C LEU A 18 7.47 -8.56 -4.13
N THR A 19 7.28 -7.52 -4.94
CA THR A 19 6.34 -7.53 -6.07
C THR A 19 6.71 -8.59 -7.09
N GLY A 20 7.99 -8.68 -7.46
CA GLY A 20 8.50 -9.71 -8.37
C GLY A 20 8.33 -11.13 -7.79
N PHE A 21 8.67 -11.32 -6.51
CA PHE A 21 8.51 -12.59 -5.82
C PHE A 21 7.06 -13.05 -5.79
N VAL A 22 6.14 -12.17 -5.33
CA VAL A 22 4.70 -12.47 -5.27
C VAL A 22 4.15 -12.83 -6.64
N ALA A 23 4.54 -12.10 -7.70
CA ALA A 23 4.12 -12.41 -9.06
C ALA A 23 4.59 -13.81 -9.52
N GLY A 24 5.79 -14.23 -9.14
CA GLY A 24 6.30 -15.57 -9.42
C GLY A 24 5.52 -16.66 -8.67
N VAL A 25 5.39 -16.52 -7.36
CA VAL A 25 4.73 -17.52 -6.49
C VAL A 25 3.24 -17.65 -6.78
N ALA A 26 2.55 -16.54 -7.04
CA ALA A 26 1.12 -16.54 -7.36
C ALA A 26 0.77 -17.35 -8.63
N ARG A 27 1.75 -17.63 -9.51
CA ARG A 27 1.59 -18.45 -10.72
C ARG A 27 2.15 -19.86 -10.60
N SER A 28 2.61 -20.25 -9.42
CA SER A 28 3.08 -21.61 -9.16
C SER A 28 1.90 -22.57 -8.92
N SER A 29 2.20 -23.85 -8.67
CA SER A 29 1.20 -24.89 -8.37
C SER A 29 0.32 -24.61 -7.14
N ILE A 30 0.60 -23.56 -6.37
CA ILE A 30 -0.33 -23.12 -5.31
C ILE A 30 -1.66 -22.60 -5.88
N ALA A 31 -1.66 -22.07 -7.11
CA ALA A 31 -2.86 -21.57 -7.76
C ALA A 31 -3.85 -22.72 -8.04
N GLU A 32 -3.34 -23.90 -8.40
CA GLU A 32 -4.12 -25.13 -8.56
C GLU A 32 -4.80 -25.56 -7.25
N LYS A 33 -4.25 -25.13 -6.11
CA LYS A 33 -4.82 -25.38 -4.76
C LYS A 33 -5.82 -24.31 -4.31
N GLY A 34 -6.22 -23.40 -5.19
CA GLY A 34 -7.16 -22.32 -4.83
C GLY A 34 -6.53 -21.18 -4.03
N VAL A 35 -5.21 -21.07 -3.98
CA VAL A 35 -4.52 -20.04 -3.18
C VAL A 35 -4.13 -18.85 -4.04
N THR A 36 -4.62 -17.66 -3.68
CA THR A 36 -4.23 -16.38 -4.31
C THR A 36 -3.29 -15.58 -3.41
N ILE A 37 -2.28 -14.93 -4.00
CA ILE A 37 -1.40 -13.98 -3.29
C ILE A 37 -1.47 -12.63 -3.99
N ASN A 38 -1.77 -11.58 -3.23
CA ASN A 38 -1.97 -10.23 -3.74
C ASN A 38 -1.24 -9.20 -2.87
N ASN A 39 -0.76 -8.14 -3.51
CA ASN A 39 -0.20 -6.97 -2.82
C ASN A 39 -1.23 -5.85 -2.80
N ILE A 40 -1.46 -5.23 -1.64
CA ILE A 40 -2.25 -4.00 -1.52
C ILE A 40 -1.29 -2.85 -1.20
N LEU A 41 -1.28 -1.82 -2.05
CA LEU A 41 -0.34 -0.70 -1.97
C LEU A 41 -1.08 0.57 -1.54
N PRO A 42 -1.23 0.82 -0.22
CA PRO A 42 -1.90 2.03 0.25
C PRO A 42 -1.05 3.27 -0.02
N GLY A 43 -1.73 4.36 -0.35
CA GLY A 43 -1.17 5.71 -0.27
C GLY A 43 -1.03 6.18 1.19
N LYS A 44 -1.22 7.47 1.44
CA LYS A 44 -1.19 8.01 2.81
C LYS A 44 -2.53 7.77 3.50
N PHE A 45 -2.48 7.08 4.64
CA PHE A 45 -3.63 6.85 5.52
C PHE A 45 -3.40 7.51 6.88
N ALA A 46 -4.46 8.07 7.46
CA ALA A 46 -4.47 8.68 8.77
C ALA A 46 -4.21 7.61 9.85
N THR A 47 -2.92 7.43 10.18
CA THR A 47 -2.42 6.42 11.11
C THR A 47 -1.48 7.10 12.09
N ASP A 48 -1.33 6.56 13.30
CA ASP A 48 -0.42 7.12 14.32
C ASP A 48 1.01 7.31 13.80
N ARG A 49 1.47 6.41 12.92
CA ARG A 49 2.77 6.53 12.24
C ARG A 49 2.83 7.75 11.32
N LEU A 50 1.77 8.04 10.57
CA LEU A 50 1.72 9.24 9.73
C LEU A 50 1.73 10.50 10.60
N GLU A 51 0.96 10.50 11.69
CA GLU A 51 0.94 11.60 12.66
C GLU A 51 2.32 11.86 13.27
N GLY A 52 3.01 10.80 13.72
CA GLY A 52 4.39 10.90 14.21
C GLY A 52 5.35 11.47 13.17
N ASN A 53 5.21 11.07 11.90
CA ASN A 53 6.02 11.63 10.81
C ASN A 53 5.73 13.11 10.56
N ILE A 54 4.46 13.53 10.64
CA ILE A 54 4.07 14.95 10.52
C ILE A 54 4.72 15.77 11.64
N LYS A 55 4.63 15.31 12.90
CA LYS A 55 5.29 15.93 14.06
C LYS A 55 6.79 16.12 13.86
N VAL A 56 7.48 15.05 13.47
CA VAL A 56 8.93 15.10 13.21
C VAL A 56 9.26 16.07 12.06
N THR A 57 8.43 16.09 11.01
CA THR A 57 8.64 16.98 9.86
C THR A 57 8.38 18.45 10.23
N ALA A 58 7.34 18.72 11.01
CA ALA A 58 7.00 20.04 11.54
C ALA A 58 8.15 20.58 12.40
N ALA A 59 8.60 19.80 13.38
CA ALA A 59 9.73 20.16 14.25
C ALA A 59 11.02 20.45 13.46
N LYS A 60 11.35 19.63 12.46
CA LYS A 60 12.56 19.83 11.62
C LYS A 60 12.47 21.03 10.68
N SER A 61 11.26 21.43 10.28
CA SER A 61 11.05 22.50 9.30
C SER A 61 10.65 23.84 9.93
N GLY A 62 10.41 23.87 11.25
CA GLY A 62 9.95 25.06 11.96
C GLY A 62 8.53 25.49 11.59
N LYS A 63 7.75 24.61 10.97
CA LYS A 63 6.36 24.85 10.55
C LYS A 63 5.39 24.15 11.49
N ASP A 64 4.16 24.62 11.55
CA ASP A 64 3.10 23.94 12.29
C ASP A 64 2.68 22.61 11.61
N GLU A 65 2.17 21.69 12.41
CA GLU A 65 1.74 20.37 11.95
C GLU A 65 0.62 20.45 10.90
N ASP A 66 -0.28 21.42 11.02
CA ASP A 66 -1.41 21.59 10.09
C ASP A 66 -0.96 22.07 8.72
N THR A 67 0.00 22.99 8.64
CA THR A 67 0.64 23.40 7.38
C THR A 67 1.32 22.21 6.70
N ILE A 68 2.03 21.36 7.46
CA ILE A 68 2.63 20.14 6.91
C ILE A 68 1.55 19.18 6.42
N ARG A 69 0.48 18.98 7.19
CA ARG A 69 -0.65 18.12 6.83
C ARG A 69 -1.31 18.59 5.54
N GLN A 70 -1.67 19.87 5.45
CA GLN A 70 -2.32 20.47 4.28
C GLN A 70 -1.43 20.37 3.05
N ALA A 71 -0.14 20.66 3.17
CA ALA A 71 0.81 20.50 2.07
C ALA A 71 0.90 19.05 1.58
N GLN A 72 0.91 18.08 2.51
CA GLN A 72 0.93 16.66 2.16
C GLN A 72 -0.38 16.17 1.55
N GLN A 73 -1.54 16.72 1.95
CA GLN A 73 -2.83 16.40 1.37
C GLN A 73 -2.99 17.03 -0.01
N ALA A 74 -2.48 18.24 -0.23
CA ALA A 74 -2.54 18.95 -1.50
C ALA A 74 -1.89 18.18 -2.66
N VAL A 75 -0.85 17.38 -2.40
CA VAL A 75 -0.21 16.53 -3.42
C VAL A 75 -0.93 15.21 -3.67
N VAL A 76 -1.87 14.82 -2.81
CA VAL A 76 -2.73 13.65 -3.05
C VAL A 76 -3.85 14.07 -4.01
N PRO A 77 -4.14 13.33 -5.10
CA PRO A 77 -5.23 13.69 -6.02
C PRO A 77 -6.59 13.86 -5.32
N ALA A 78 -6.90 13.00 -4.36
CA ALA A 78 -8.12 13.06 -3.55
C ALA A 78 -8.13 14.17 -2.49
N LYS A 79 -7.04 14.93 -2.33
CA LYS A 79 -6.88 16.04 -1.37
C LYS A 79 -7.12 15.69 0.10
N ARG A 80 -7.04 14.41 0.46
CA ARG A 80 -7.18 13.89 1.82
C ARG A 80 -6.30 12.66 2.03
N PHE A 81 -6.13 12.27 3.28
CA PHE A 81 -5.60 10.94 3.60
C PHE A 81 -6.73 9.92 3.58
N GLY A 82 -6.39 8.66 3.30
CA GLY A 82 -7.31 7.56 3.51
C GLY A 82 -7.62 7.37 4.99
N HIS A 83 -8.83 6.94 5.31
CA HIS A 83 -9.20 6.48 6.64
C HIS A 83 -8.86 4.99 6.78
N PRO A 84 -8.31 4.51 7.91
CA PRO A 84 -7.98 3.10 8.10
C PRO A 84 -9.11 2.12 7.74
N ASP A 85 -10.37 2.48 8.00
CA ASP A 85 -11.52 1.62 7.67
C ASP A 85 -11.70 1.40 6.16
N GLU A 86 -11.32 2.37 5.33
CA GLU A 86 -11.35 2.23 3.86
C GLU A 86 -10.37 1.14 3.39
N PHE A 87 -9.30 0.90 4.15
CA PHE A 87 -8.34 -0.16 3.83
C PHE A 87 -8.95 -1.56 4.00
N GLY A 88 -9.81 -1.73 5.01
CA GLY A 88 -10.54 -2.98 5.24
C GLY A 88 -11.44 -3.36 4.06
N ALA A 89 -12.13 -2.37 3.49
CA ALA A 89 -12.99 -2.58 2.33
C ALA A 89 -12.20 -3.03 1.09
N VAL A 90 -11.01 -2.47 0.85
CA VAL A 90 -10.12 -2.88 -0.26
C VAL A 90 -9.62 -4.31 -0.06
N ARG A 91 -9.24 -4.69 1.16
CA ARG A 91 -8.83 -6.07 1.47
C ARG A 91 -9.94 -7.08 1.17
N LEU A 92 -11.17 -6.76 1.56
CA LEU A 92 -12.34 -7.60 1.30
C LEU A 92 -12.56 -7.79 -0.20
N SER A 93 -12.53 -6.70 -0.98
CA SER A 93 -12.70 -6.75 -2.43
C SER A 93 -11.67 -7.66 -3.12
N VAL A 94 -10.38 -7.53 -2.77
CA VAL A 94 -9.30 -8.36 -3.32
C VAL A 94 -9.49 -9.84 -2.95
N GLN A 95 -9.93 -10.14 -1.73
CA GLN A 95 -10.24 -11.51 -1.31
C GLN A 95 -11.42 -12.11 -2.09
N SER A 96 -12.46 -11.31 -2.33
CA SER A 96 -13.63 -11.74 -3.12
C SER A 96 -13.28 -11.99 -4.58
N ALA A 97 -12.47 -11.13 -5.20
CA ALA A 97 -12.05 -11.29 -6.61
C ALA A 97 -11.27 -12.60 -6.84
N GLY A 98 -10.38 -12.97 -5.92
CA GLY A 98 -9.66 -14.25 -5.98
C GLY A 98 -10.58 -15.47 -5.90
N ARG A 99 -11.70 -15.38 -5.17
CA ARG A 99 -12.70 -16.45 -5.07
C ARG A 99 -13.54 -16.60 -6.34
N LEU A 100 -13.84 -15.50 -7.03
CA LEU A 100 -14.69 -15.52 -8.24
C LEU A 100 -14.01 -16.15 -9.46
N TYR A 101 -12.66 -16.15 -9.52
CA TYR A 101 -11.92 -16.87 -10.57
C TYR A 101 -11.98 -18.40 -10.44
N HIS A 102 -12.44 -18.93 -9.30
CA HIS A 102 -12.54 -20.37 -9.01
C HIS A 102 -13.97 -20.93 -9.15
N GLY A 103 -14.67 -20.71 -10.28
CA GLY A 103 -15.93 -21.42 -10.56
C GLY A 103 -16.26 -21.56 -12.06
N PRO A 104 -16.93 -22.66 -12.51
CA PRO A 104 -17.70 -23.64 -11.73
C PRO A 104 -16.96 -24.96 -11.45
N GLU A 105 -17.36 -25.63 -10.36
CA GLU A 105 -17.00 -27.02 -10.06
C GLU A 105 -17.40 -27.95 -11.21
N HIS A 106 -16.60 -29.00 -11.43
CA HIS A 106 -16.92 -30.10 -12.34
C HIS A 106 -18.34 -30.58 -12.07
N VAL A 107 -19.19 -30.48 -13.09
CA VAL A 107 -20.45 -31.22 -13.15
C VAL A 107 -20.09 -32.59 -13.71
N ASP A 108 -20.40 -33.64 -12.95
CA ASP A 108 -20.20 -35.05 -13.31
C ASP A 108 -20.76 -35.41 -14.71
#